data_AF-A0A838VN67-F1
#
_entry.id   AF-A0A838VN67-F1
#
_cell.length_a   1.000
_cell.length_b   1.000
_cell.length_c   1.000
_cell.angle_alpha   90.00
_cell.angle_beta   90.00
_cell.angle_gamma   90.00
#
_symmetry.space_group_name_H-M   'P 1'
#
loop_
_entity.id
_entity.type
_entity.pdbx_description
1 polymer ?
#
loop_
_entity_poly.entity_id
_entity_poly.type
_entity_poly.pdbx_seq_one_letter_code
_entity_poly.pdbx_strand_id
1 'polypeptide(L)'
;MAEISAQAVKQLREKTGAGMMDCKKALKETEGDMDKAADWLRQKGMVKAGAKSDRVTAEGLVGSYIHTGGRVGVLVEVNCETDFVGRREEFQTLVRNIAMQIAACPNVEYVKVDDIPADIVQR
;
A
#
# COMPACT_ATOMS: atom_id res chain seq x y z
N MET A 1 20.33 5.55 -26.50
CA MET A 1 19.32 5.03 -25.56
C MET A 1 19.91 3.79 -24.90
N ALA A 2 20.01 3.74 -23.58
CA ALA A 2 20.50 2.54 -22.90
C ALA A 2 19.59 1.36 -23.24
N GLU A 3 20.17 0.27 -23.75
CA GLU A 3 19.43 -0.95 -24.05
C GLU A 3 19.09 -1.65 -22.72
N ILE A 4 17.83 -1.55 -22.29
CA ILE A 4 17.38 -2.15 -21.03
C ILE A 4 17.30 -3.67 -21.20
N SER A 5 18.18 -4.39 -20.52
CA SER A 5 18.23 -5.85 -20.56
C SER A 5 17.01 -6.49 -19.90
N ALA A 6 16.58 -7.65 -20.41
CA ALA A 6 15.47 -8.42 -19.81
C ALA A 6 15.77 -8.82 -18.35
N GLN A 7 17.04 -9.05 -18.02
CA GLN A 7 17.47 -9.37 -16.66
C GLN A 7 17.27 -8.19 -15.69
N ALA A 8 17.59 -6.97 -16.11
CA ALA A 8 17.37 -5.77 -15.29
C ALA A 8 15.86 -5.56 -15.02
N VAL A 9 15.01 -5.75 -16.05
CA VAL A 9 13.56 -5.66 -15.88
C VAL A 9 13.05 -6.72 -14.90
N LYS A 10 13.52 -7.97 -15.02
CA LYS A 10 13.16 -9.06 -14.11
C LYS A 10 13.55 -8.74 -12.67
N GLN A 11 14.78 -8.27 -12.45
CA GLN A 11 15.28 -7.92 -11.12
C GLN A 11 14.44 -6.80 -10.48
N LEU A 12 14.11 -5.75 -11.24
CA LEU A 12 13.28 -4.66 -10.73
C LEU A 12 11.86 -5.13 -10.39
N ARG A 13 11.29 -6.01 -11.22
CA ARG A 13 9.98 -6.61 -10.96
C ARG A 13 9.98 -7.47 -9.69
N GLU A 14 11.01 -8.28 -9.48
CA GLU A 14 11.13 -9.11 -8.27
C GLU A 14 11.27 -8.23 -7.02
N LYS A 15 12.01 -7.12 -7.09
CA LYS A 15 12.18 -6.18 -5.97
C LYS A 15 10.89 -5.40 -5.64
N THR A 16 10.08 -5.06 -6.64
CA THR A 16 8.97 -4.10 -6.48
C THR A 16 7.57 -4.70 -6.59
N GLY A 17 7.45 -5.91 -7.16
CA GLY A 17 6.16 -6.53 -7.51
C GLY A 17 5.43 -5.84 -8.68
N ALA A 18 6.01 -4.82 -9.32
CA ALA A 18 5.35 -4.07 -10.37
C ALA A 18 5.19 -4.86 -11.69
N GLY A 19 4.29 -4.40 -12.56
CA GLY A 19 4.06 -5.03 -13.87
C GLY A 19 5.30 -4.95 -14.76
N MET A 20 5.55 -5.99 -15.56
CA MET A 20 6.74 -6.11 -16.42
C MET A 20 7.00 -4.87 -17.29
N MET A 21 5.94 -4.34 -17.91
CA MET A 21 6.04 -3.15 -18.78
C MET A 21 6.27 -1.87 -18.00
N ASP A 22 5.74 -1.77 -16.77
CA ASP A 22 6.01 -0.63 -15.90
C ASP A 22 7.48 -0.64 -15.46
N CYS A 23 8.05 -1.80 -15.12
CA CYS A 23 9.48 -1.94 -14.79
C CYS A 23 10.38 -1.56 -15.97
N LYS A 24 10.07 -2.06 -17.17
CA LYS A 24 10.83 -1.70 -18.38
C LYS A 24 10.75 -0.20 -18.67
N LYS A 25 9.57 0.40 -18.51
CA LYS A 25 9.40 1.85 -18.69
C LYS A 25 10.19 2.62 -17.63
N ALA A 26 10.08 2.25 -16.36
CA ALA A 26 10.81 2.89 -15.27
C ALA A 26 12.32 2.92 -15.55
N LEU A 27 12.90 1.77 -15.88
CA LEU A 27 14.33 1.66 -16.23
C LEU A 27 14.70 2.51 -17.45
N LYS A 28 13.80 2.67 -18.43
CA LYS A 28 14.05 3.53 -19.58
C LYS A 28 14.08 5.01 -19.20
N GLU A 29 13.13 5.46 -18.37
CA GLU A 29 13.03 6.86 -17.91
C GLU A 29 14.15 7.23 -16.92
N THR A 30 14.75 6.24 -16.26
CA THR A 30 15.84 6.43 -15.28
C THR A 30 17.20 5.98 -15.78
N GLU A 31 17.34 5.79 -17.10
CA GLU A 31 18.60 5.42 -17.77
C GLU A 31 19.27 4.14 -17.21
N GLY A 32 18.45 3.21 -16.71
CA GLY A 32 18.89 1.93 -16.13
C GLY A 32 19.24 1.99 -14.65
N ASP A 33 19.12 3.15 -13.99
CA ASP A 33 19.33 3.28 -12.55
C ASP A 33 18.20 2.57 -11.78
N MET A 34 18.57 1.55 -11.02
CA MET A 34 17.64 0.65 -10.33
C MET A 34 16.91 1.32 -9.16
N ASP A 35 17.58 2.18 -8.41
CA ASP A 35 16.97 2.82 -7.24
C ASP A 35 16.06 3.96 -7.68
N LYS A 36 16.50 4.77 -8.66
CA LYS A 36 15.62 5.75 -9.30
C LYS A 36 14.42 5.08 -9.98
N ALA A 37 14.60 3.93 -10.61
CA ALA A 37 13.48 3.20 -11.23
C ALA A 37 12.47 2.72 -10.19
N ALA A 38 12.95 2.26 -9.02
CA ALA A 38 12.07 1.85 -7.92
C ALA A 38 11.28 3.04 -7.37
N ASP A 39 11.93 4.20 -7.18
CA ASP A 39 11.26 5.42 -6.73
C ASP A 39 10.25 5.93 -7.75
N TRP A 40 10.60 5.88 -9.04
CA TRP A 40 9.70 6.22 -10.14
C TRP A 40 8.46 5.32 -10.16
N LEU A 41 8.63 4.01 -9.96
CA LEU A 41 7.52 3.06 -9.83
C LEU A 41 6.65 3.36 -8.63
N ARG A 42 7.25 3.73 -7.49
CA ARG A 42 6.52 4.09 -6.28
C ARG A 42 5.64 5.33 -6.50
N GLN A 43 6.20 6.40 -7.06
CA GLN A 43 5.46 7.62 -7.40
C GLN A 43 4.32 7.33 -8.39
N LYS A 44 4.60 6.58 -9.46
CA LYS A 44 3.58 6.18 -10.42
C LYS A 44 2.49 5.29 -9.79
N GLY A 45 2.87 4.43 -8.85
CA GLY A 45 1.95 3.60 -8.07
C GLY A 45 0.95 4.43 -7.29
N MET A 46 1.40 5.54 -6.66
CA MET A 46 0.52 6.46 -5.94
C MET A 46 -0.52 7.11 -6.85
N VAL A 47 -0.12 7.55 -8.06
CA VAL A 47 -1.06 8.11 -9.04
C VAL A 47 -2.09 7.08 -9.48
N LYS A 48 -1.67 5.84 -9.76
CA LYS A 48 -2.58 4.74 -10.11
C LYS A 48 -3.53 4.40 -8.97
N ALA A 49 -3.08 4.45 -7.73
CA ALA A 49 -3.92 4.23 -6.56
C ALA A 49 -4.99 5.32 -6.43
N GLY A 50 -4.59 6.60 -6.58
CA GLY A 50 -5.53 7.73 -6.57
C GLY A 50 -6.62 7.59 -7.63
N ALA A 51 -6.26 7.19 -8.86
CA ALA A 51 -7.23 6.96 -9.94
C ALA A 51 -8.20 5.79 -9.71
N LYS A 52 -8.01 4.98 -8.66
CA LYS A 52 -8.87 3.87 -8.28
C LYS A 52 -9.68 4.14 -7.00
N SER A 53 -9.52 5.31 -6.38
CA SER A 53 -10.12 5.63 -5.09
C SER A 53 -11.66 5.60 -5.10
N ASP A 54 -12.28 5.92 -6.23
CA ASP A 54 -13.75 5.91 -6.39
C ASP A 54 -14.34 4.52 -6.68
N ARG A 55 -13.50 3.48 -6.79
CA ARG A 55 -13.98 2.12 -7.05
C ARG A 55 -14.62 1.55 -5.79
N VAL A 56 -15.72 0.82 -5.98
CA VAL A 56 -16.37 0.09 -4.89
C VAL A 56 -15.50 -1.09 -4.46
N THR A 57 -15.15 -1.13 -3.18
CA THR A 57 -14.42 -2.23 -2.53
C THR A 57 -15.29 -2.84 -1.44
N ALA A 58 -16.14 -3.81 -1.81
CA ALA A 58 -17.07 -4.45 -0.88
C ALA A 58 -16.51 -5.75 -0.25
N GLU A 59 -15.41 -6.29 -0.79
CA GLU A 59 -14.70 -7.43 -0.22
C GLU A 59 -13.58 -6.97 0.70
N GLY A 60 -12.93 -7.87 1.43
CA GLY A 60 -11.83 -7.50 2.31
C GLY A 60 -11.61 -8.46 3.47
N LEU A 61 -11.00 -7.94 4.54
CA LEU A 61 -10.81 -8.65 5.79
C LEU A 61 -11.06 -7.73 6.98
N VAL A 62 -11.61 -8.31 8.04
CA VAL A 62 -11.56 -7.75 9.39
C VAL A 62 -10.36 -8.37 10.10
N GLY A 63 -9.34 -7.56 10.36
CA GLY A 63 -8.15 -7.94 11.11
C GLY A 63 -8.26 -7.58 12.58
N SER A 64 -7.62 -8.38 13.43
CA SER A 64 -7.47 -8.06 14.85
C SER A 64 -6.02 -8.19 15.29
N TYR A 65 -5.63 -7.38 16.27
CA TYR A 65 -4.32 -7.45 16.92
C TYR A 65 -4.46 -7.19 18.41
N ILE A 66 -3.91 -8.09 19.21
CA ILE A 66 -3.82 -7.94 20.67
C ILE A 66 -2.35 -7.69 20.99
N HIS A 67 -2.06 -6.53 21.58
CA HIS A 67 -0.71 -6.18 21.98
C HIS A 67 -0.24 -7.06 23.16
N THR A 68 1.08 -7.16 23.34
CA THR A 68 1.67 -7.95 24.41
C THR A 68 1.15 -7.48 25.78
N GLY A 69 0.79 -8.44 26.62
CA GLY A 69 0.14 -8.17 27.92
C GLY A 69 -1.38 -7.99 27.87
N GLY A 70 -2.01 -8.05 26.70
CA GLY A 70 -3.48 -8.17 26.55
C GLY A 70 -4.29 -6.94 26.95
N ARG A 71 -3.65 -5.78 27.12
CA ARG A 71 -4.31 -4.53 27.55
C ARG A 71 -4.80 -3.65 26.41
N VAL A 72 -4.25 -3.85 25.22
CA VAL A 72 -4.61 -3.10 24.00
C VAL A 72 -5.02 -4.09 22.94
N GLY A 73 -6.22 -3.91 22.41
CA GLY A 73 -6.77 -4.68 21.30
C GLY A 73 -7.23 -3.74 20.20
N VAL A 74 -6.94 -4.12 18.96
CA VAL A 74 -7.36 -3.39 17.76
C VAL A 74 -8.21 -4.31 16.90
N LEU A 75 -9.27 -3.76 16.35
CA LEU A 75 -10.05 -4.32 15.25
C LEU A 75 -9.99 -3.34 14.09
N VAL A 76 -9.72 -3.83 12.87
CA VAL A 76 -9.64 -2.99 11.68
C VAL A 76 -10.29 -3.71 10.49
N GLU A 77 -11.08 -2.99 9.72
CA GLU A 77 -11.57 -3.46 8.42
C GLU A 77 -10.69 -2.87 7.32
N VAL A 78 -10.24 -3.72 6.39
CA VAL A 78 -9.51 -3.28 5.20
C VAL A 78 -10.18 -3.92 3.98
N ASN A 79 -10.67 -3.08 3.09
CA ASN A 79 -11.42 -3.53 1.92
C ASN A 79 -10.54 -3.68 0.66
N CYS A 80 -11.00 -4.52 -0.26
CA CYS A 80 -10.46 -4.71 -1.60
C CYS A 80 -11.59 -5.00 -2.60
N GLU A 81 -11.29 -5.01 -3.91
CA GLU A 81 -12.30 -5.22 -4.95
C GLU A 81 -12.81 -6.67 -4.99
N THR A 82 -11.97 -7.66 -4.69
CA THR A 82 -12.32 -9.09 -4.80
C THR A 82 -11.77 -9.92 -3.65
N ASP A 83 -12.48 -10.99 -3.29
CA ASP A 83 -12.09 -11.91 -2.22
C ASP A 83 -10.76 -12.63 -2.52
N PHE A 84 -10.45 -12.88 -3.80
CA PHE A 84 -9.17 -13.41 -4.24
C PHE A 84 -7.98 -12.57 -3.78
N VAL A 85 -8.12 -11.24 -3.73
CA VAL A 85 -7.10 -10.34 -3.20
C VAL A 85 -7.05 -10.45 -1.68
N GLY A 86 -8.21 -10.44 -1.01
CA GLY A 86 -8.30 -10.56 0.44
C GLY A 86 -7.61 -11.83 0.99
N ARG A 87 -7.68 -12.94 0.25
CA ARG A 87 -7.07 -14.23 0.65
C ARG A 87 -5.55 -14.28 0.45
N ARG A 88 -4.92 -13.31 -0.20
CA ARG A 88 -3.46 -13.31 -0.41
C ARG A 88 -2.69 -13.01 0.87
N GLU A 89 -1.53 -13.64 1.03
CA GLU A 89 -0.66 -13.46 2.19
C GLU A 89 -0.19 -12.01 2.33
N GLU A 90 0.08 -11.33 1.20
CA GLU A 90 0.51 -9.93 1.21
C GLU A 90 -0.60 -9.01 1.73
N PHE A 91 -1.87 -9.29 1.40
CA PHE A 91 -3.01 -8.52 1.89
C PHE A 91 -3.26 -8.78 3.38
N GLN A 92 -3.20 -10.04 3.82
CA GLN A 92 -3.30 -10.40 5.24
C GLN A 92 -2.19 -9.76 6.08
N THR A 93 -0.97 -9.73 5.54
CA THR A 93 0.18 -9.07 6.17
C THR A 93 -0.03 -7.56 6.28
N LEU A 94 -0.56 -6.92 5.23
CA LEU A 94 -0.92 -5.50 5.27
C LEU A 94 -1.94 -5.21 6.37
N VAL A 95 -3.04 -5.97 6.45
CA VAL A 95 -4.08 -5.84 7.47
C VAL A 95 -3.49 -5.94 8.88
N ARG A 96 -2.64 -6.94 9.11
CA ARG A 96 -1.96 -7.12 10.40
C ARG A 96 -1.05 -5.94 10.74
N ASN A 97 -0.28 -5.45 9.76
CA ASN A 97 0.61 -4.31 9.96
C ASN A 97 -0.15 -3.02 10.29
N ILE A 98 -1.30 -2.79 9.64
CA ILE A 98 -2.19 -1.67 9.97
C ILE A 98 -2.69 -1.80 11.40
N ALA A 99 -3.17 -2.98 11.81
CA ALA A 99 -3.66 -3.20 13.17
C ALA A 99 -2.58 -2.96 14.23
N MET A 100 -1.34 -3.41 13.97
CA MET A 100 -0.19 -3.14 14.85
C MET A 100 0.16 -1.65 14.91
N GLN A 101 0.10 -0.94 13.79
CA GLN A 101 0.36 0.50 13.75
C GLN A 101 -0.67 1.28 14.56
N ILE A 102 -1.96 0.94 14.46
CA ILE A 102 -3.02 1.55 15.26
C ILE A 102 -2.76 1.33 16.75
N ALA A 103 -2.38 0.11 17.15
CA ALA A 103 -2.04 -0.19 18.55
C ALA A 103 -0.84 0.62 19.06
N ALA A 104 0.13 0.94 18.18
CA ALA A 104 1.29 1.75 18.49
C ALA A 104 1.02 3.27 18.47
N CYS A 105 -0.09 3.70 17.88
CA CYS A 105 -0.48 5.11 17.74
C CYS A 105 -1.82 5.38 18.44
N PRO A 106 -1.83 5.43 19.80
CA PRO A 106 -3.07 5.51 20.57
C PRO A 106 -3.87 6.80 20.38
N ASN A 107 -3.28 7.83 19.77
CA ASN A 107 -3.92 9.13 19.54
C ASN A 107 -4.59 9.23 18.16
N VAL A 108 -4.61 8.15 17.36
CA VAL A 108 -5.32 8.13 16.07
C VAL A 108 -6.81 7.93 16.32
N GLU A 109 -7.60 8.96 16.04
CA GLU A 109 -9.06 8.95 16.25
C GLU A 109 -9.87 8.84 14.95
N TYR A 110 -9.26 9.17 13.81
CA TYR A 110 -9.94 9.25 12.51
C TYR A 110 -9.13 8.53 11.43
N VAL A 111 -9.82 7.96 10.43
CA VAL A 111 -9.19 7.19 9.34
C VAL A 111 -8.63 8.10 8.26
N LYS A 112 -9.33 9.19 7.93
CA LYS A 112 -8.89 10.23 6.98
C LYS A 112 -9.21 11.63 7.50
N VAL A 113 -8.54 12.62 6.92
CA VAL A 113 -8.65 14.04 7.31
C VAL A 113 -10.09 14.55 7.20
N ASP A 114 -10.82 14.13 6.17
CA ASP A 114 -12.21 14.55 5.94
C ASP A 114 -13.20 14.04 7.00
N ASP A 115 -12.82 13.02 7.78
CA ASP A 115 -13.64 12.51 8.87
C ASP A 115 -13.52 13.34 10.15
N ILE A 116 -12.57 14.30 10.19
CA ILE A 116 -12.34 15.14 11.37
C ILE A 116 -13.44 16.22 11.44
N PRO A 117 -14.23 16.27 12.53
CA PRO A 117 -15.23 17.31 12.74
C PRO A 117 -14.66 18.73 12.68
N ALA A 118 -15.39 19.65 12.05
CA ALA A 118 -14.93 21.04 11.84
C ALA A 118 -14.66 21.79 13.16
N ASP A 119 -15.37 21.46 14.23
CA ASP A 119 -15.19 22.02 15.56
C ASP A 119 -13.88 21.58 16.25
N ILE A 120 -13.29 20.47 15.81
CA ILE A 120 -11.96 20.02 16.26
C ILE A 120 -10.86 20.76 15.48
N VAL A 121 -11.04 20.96 14.17
CA VAL A 121 -10.06 21.63 13.30
C VAL A 121 -9.87 23.12 13.66
N GLN A 122 -10.92 23.77 14.16
CA GLN A 122 -10.90 25.21 14.46
C GLN A 122 -10.40 25.56 15.88
N ARG A 123 -10.06 24.56 16.70
CA ARG A 123 -9.46 24.75 18.03
C ARG A 123 -7.95 24.92 17.95
#